data_AF-A0A329L4P8-F1
#
_entry.id   AF-A0A329L4P8-F1
#
_cell.length_a   1.000
_cell.length_b   1.000
_cell.length_c   1.000
_cell.angle_alpha   90.00
_cell.angle_beta   90.00
_cell.angle_gamma   90.00
#
_symmetry.space_group_name_H-M   'P 1'
#
loop_
_entity.id
_entity.type
_entity.pdbx_description
1 polymer ?
#
loop_
_entity_poly.entity_id
_entity_poly.type
_entity_poly.pdbx_seq_one_letter_code
_entity_poly.pdbx_strand_id
1 'polypeptide(L)'
;MDELILSMHRMTRDMVNRFEQATEDDLTAYVEERGALFEQLEDLTPTPVEKARHAAAVQEILAWDRLIVNRMEQLKQHASLQLNRANASRVQKAAYDAGYTPDSLFFDRRK
;
A
#
# COMPACT_ATOMS: atom_id res chain seq x y z
N MET A 1 -17.00 23.34 -3.19
CA MET A 1 -16.80 22.21 -4.13
C MET A 1 -15.57 22.41 -5.00
N ASP A 2 -15.44 23.52 -5.72
CA ASP A 2 -14.27 23.83 -6.59
C ASP A 2 -12.92 23.53 -5.92
N GLU A 3 -12.67 24.09 -4.74
CA GLU A 3 -11.41 23.90 -4.00
C GLU A 3 -11.16 22.45 -3.56
N LEU A 4 -12.23 21.71 -3.24
CA LEU A 4 -12.12 20.30 -2.85
C LEU A 4 -11.73 19.44 -4.05
N ILE A 5 -12.39 19.66 -5.20
CA ILE A 5 -12.07 18.96 -6.45
C ILE A 5 -10.67 19.34 -6.93
N LEU A 6 -10.27 20.61 -6.85
CA LEU A 6 -8.93 21.06 -7.23
C LEU A 6 -7.84 20.48 -6.33
N SER A 7 -8.10 20.42 -5.03
CA SER A 7 -7.19 19.81 -4.06
C SER A 7 -7.06 18.30 -4.31
N MET A 8 -8.18 17.61 -4.53
CA MET A 8 -8.17 16.19 -4.88
C MET A 8 -7.43 15.92 -6.19
N HIS A 9 -7.65 16.74 -7.21
CA HIS A 9 -6.96 16.65 -8.49
C HIS A 9 -5.44 16.82 -8.35
N ARG A 10 -4.98 17.86 -7.65
CA ARG A 10 -3.54 18.09 -7.40
C ARG A 10 -2.90 16.95 -6.63
N MET A 11 -3.49 16.56 -5.51
CA MET A 11 -3.01 15.45 -4.68
C MET A 11 -2.89 14.15 -5.47
N THR A 12 -3.91 13.79 -6.26
CA THR A 12 -3.89 12.58 -7.08
C THR A 12 -2.82 12.66 -8.17
N ARG A 13 -2.67 13.81 -8.83
CA ARG A 13 -1.61 14.02 -9.83
C ARG A 13 -0.21 13.91 -9.21
N ASP A 14 0.01 14.55 -8.07
CA ASP A 14 1.29 14.55 -7.38
C ASP A 14 1.67 13.14 -6.92
N MET A 15 0.69 12.37 -6.44
CA MET A 15 0.90 10.95 -6.13
C MET A 15 1.30 10.17 -7.38
N VAL A 16 0.58 10.29 -8.50
CA VAL A 16 0.95 9.60 -9.76
C VAL A 16 2.37 9.97 -10.21
N ASN A 17 2.78 11.23 -10.08
CA ASN A 17 4.13 11.65 -10.48
C ASN A 17 5.25 11.01 -9.62
N ARG A 18 4.94 10.59 -8.39
CA ARG A 18 5.93 10.05 -7.43
C ARG A 18 5.68 8.62 -6.98
N PHE A 19 4.63 7.96 -7.47
CA PHE A 19 4.18 6.64 -7.01
C PHE A 19 5.21 5.50 -7.20
N GLU A 20 6.17 5.65 -8.10
CA GLU A 20 7.27 4.68 -8.27
C GLU A 20 8.22 4.74 -7.08
N GLN A 21 8.44 5.94 -6.52
CA GLN A 21 9.29 6.19 -5.36
C GLN A 21 8.51 6.25 -4.05
N ALA A 22 7.17 6.25 -4.09
CA ALA A 22 6.33 6.33 -2.91
C ALA A 22 6.51 5.10 -2.00
N THR A 23 6.66 5.38 -0.72
CA THR A 23 6.72 4.38 0.34
C THR A 23 5.31 3.96 0.77
N GLU A 24 5.23 2.95 1.64
CA GLU A 24 3.96 2.55 2.27
C GLU A 24 3.37 3.70 3.11
N ASP A 25 4.21 4.44 3.83
CA ASP A 25 3.79 5.60 4.62
C ASP A 25 3.24 6.72 3.72
N ASP A 26 3.90 6.99 2.58
CA ASP A 26 3.42 7.98 1.61
C ASP A 26 2.02 7.65 1.06
N LEU A 27 1.79 6.36 0.76
CA LEU A 27 0.52 5.89 0.23
C LEU A 27 -0.57 5.91 1.32
N THR A 28 -0.21 5.60 2.55
CA THR A 28 -1.12 5.68 3.71
C THR A 28 -1.56 7.11 3.94
N ALA A 29 -0.61 8.05 4.04
CA ALA A 29 -0.91 9.47 4.21
C ALA A 29 -1.78 10.02 3.06
N TYR A 30 -1.51 9.60 1.82
CA TYR A 30 -2.33 9.96 0.66
C TYR A 30 -3.79 9.47 0.79
N VAL A 31 -3.98 8.22 1.22
CA VAL A 31 -5.34 7.65 1.37
C VAL A 31 -6.09 8.37 2.49
N GLU A 32 -5.41 8.70 3.59
CA GLU A 32 -6.00 9.45 4.71
C GLU A 32 -6.41 10.87 4.30
N GLU A 33 -5.51 11.63 3.66
CA GLU A 33 -5.78 12.99 3.18
C GLU A 33 -6.91 13.00 2.15
N ARG A 34 -6.91 12.02 1.24
CA ARG A 34 -7.99 11.84 0.25
C ARG A 34 -9.31 11.47 0.91
N GLY A 35 -9.29 10.65 1.96
CA GLY A 35 -10.47 10.29 2.75
C GLY A 35 -11.13 11.52 3.35
N ALA A 36 -10.36 12.39 4.02
CA ALA A 36 -10.87 13.62 4.63
C ALA A 36 -11.48 14.60 3.61
N LEU A 37 -10.93 14.66 2.39
CA LEU A 37 -11.50 15.46 1.29
C LEU A 37 -12.77 14.82 0.72
N PHE A 38 -12.84 13.49 0.69
CA PHE A 38 -14.03 12.76 0.24
C PHE A 38 -15.21 12.93 1.20
N GLU A 39 -14.96 12.86 2.51
CA GLU A 39 -15.98 13.13 3.54
C GLU A 39 -16.62 14.51 3.35
N GLN A 40 -15.79 15.54 3.11
CA GLN A 40 -16.27 16.89 2.82
C GLN A 40 -17.05 17.00 1.50
N LEU A 41 -16.79 16.12 0.53
CA LEU A 41 -17.52 16.07 -0.73
C LEU A 41 -18.86 15.33 -0.59
N GLU A 42 -18.97 14.32 0.27
CA GLU A 42 -20.20 13.55 0.50
C GLU A 42 -21.33 14.43 1.04
N ASP A 43 -21.00 15.42 1.88
CA ASP A 43 -21.98 16.36 2.43
C ASP A 43 -22.55 17.36 1.39
N LEU A 44 -21.97 17.40 0.19
CA LEU A 44 -22.38 18.33 -0.87
C LEU A 44 -23.37 17.66 -1.83
N THR A 45 -24.46 18.37 -2.12
CA THR A 45 -25.39 17.99 -3.19
C THR A 45 -25.23 18.94 -4.38
N PRO A 46 -24.36 18.62 -5.36
CA PRO A 46 -24.09 19.53 -6.47
C PRO A 46 -25.24 19.56 -7.46
N THR A 47 -25.52 20.76 -7.96
CA THR A 47 -26.44 21.02 -9.05
C THR A 47 -25.95 20.40 -10.36
N PRO A 48 -26.82 20.19 -11.37
CA PRO A 48 -26.41 19.69 -12.68
C PRO A 48 -25.31 20.54 -13.34
N VAL A 49 -25.34 21.87 -13.14
CA VAL A 49 -24.35 22.80 -13.68
C VAL A 49 -22.98 22.58 -13.03
N GLU A 50 -22.93 22.43 -11.70
CA GLU A 50 -21.68 22.14 -10.98
C GLU A 50 -21.12 20.77 -11.37
N LYS A 51 -21.97 19.75 -11.51
CA LYS A 51 -21.55 18.43 -12.01
C LYS A 51 -20.90 18.53 -13.39
N ALA A 52 -21.52 19.26 -14.32
CA ALA A 52 -20.97 19.45 -15.65
C ALA A 52 -19.62 20.20 -15.62
N ARG A 53 -19.50 21.21 -14.74
CA ARG A 53 -18.27 21.99 -14.58
C ARG A 53 -17.09 21.14 -14.08
N HIS A 54 -17.34 20.18 -13.20
CA HIS A 54 -16.28 19.35 -12.60
C HIS A 54 -16.06 17.99 -13.31
N ALA A 55 -16.89 17.64 -14.28
CA ALA A 55 -16.88 16.32 -14.92
C ALA A 55 -15.50 15.92 -15.46
N ALA A 56 -14.81 16.83 -16.17
CA ALA A 56 -13.49 16.56 -16.73
C ALA A 56 -12.44 16.29 -15.64
N ALA A 57 -12.38 17.13 -14.59
CA ALA A 57 -11.44 16.95 -13.48
C ALA A 57 -11.70 15.63 -12.74
N VAL A 58 -12.97 15.28 -12.52
CA VAL A 58 -13.35 14.00 -11.89
C VAL A 58 -12.94 12.82 -12.77
N GLN A 59 -13.11 12.89 -14.08
CA GLN A 59 -12.69 11.84 -14.99
C GLN A 59 -11.17 11.63 -14.97
N GLU A 60 -10.38 12.70 -14.91
CA GLU A 60 -8.92 12.60 -14.78
C GLU A 60 -8.50 11.98 -13.45
N ILE A 61 -9.09 12.42 -12.33
CA ILE A 61 -8.86 11.83 -11.00
C ILE A 61 -9.11 10.32 -11.04
N LEU A 62 -10.26 9.90 -11.58
CA LEU A 62 -10.62 8.47 -11.67
C LEU A 62 -9.67 7.68 -12.57
N ALA A 63 -9.12 8.28 -13.63
CA ALA A 63 -8.13 7.64 -14.48
C ALA A 63 -6.80 7.42 -13.75
N TRP A 64 -6.35 8.42 -13.00
CA TRP A 64 -5.13 8.34 -12.19
C TRP A 64 -5.27 7.42 -10.99
N ASP A 65 -6.43 7.39 -10.33
CA ASP A 65 -6.69 6.48 -9.22
C ASP A 65 -6.45 5.01 -9.61
N ARG A 66 -6.76 4.63 -10.86
CA ARG A 66 -6.48 3.27 -11.35
C ARG A 66 -4.98 2.96 -11.36
N LEU A 67 -4.13 3.94 -11.67
CA LEU A 67 -2.67 3.77 -11.67
C LEU A 67 -2.15 3.60 -10.25
N ILE A 68 -2.64 4.43 -9.32
CA ILE A 68 -2.27 4.38 -7.90
C ILE A 68 -2.70 3.04 -7.29
N VAL A 69 -3.93 2.59 -7.56
CA VAL A 69 -4.42 1.28 -7.08
C VAL A 69 -3.60 0.13 -7.64
N ASN A 70 -3.23 0.16 -8.91
CA ASN A 70 -2.36 -0.87 -9.49
C ASN A 70 -1.01 -0.91 -8.77
N ARG A 71 -0.40 0.24 -8.48
CA ARG A 71 0.84 0.33 -7.73
C ARG A 71 0.72 -0.24 -6.32
N MET A 72 -0.36 0.09 -5.60
CA MET A 72 -0.62 -0.47 -4.27
C MET A 72 -0.72 -2.00 -4.30
N GLU A 73 -1.41 -2.56 -5.30
CA GLU A 73 -1.52 -4.02 -5.45
C GLU A 73 -0.17 -4.67 -5.78
N GLN A 74 0.68 -4.04 -6.61
CA GLN A 74 2.04 -4.52 -6.86
C GLN A 74 2.89 -4.57 -5.58
N LEU A 75 2.82 -3.53 -4.75
CA LEU A 75 3.55 -3.48 -3.47
C LEU A 75 3.07 -4.59 -2.52
N LYS A 76 1.76 -4.78 -2.41
CA LYS A 76 1.14 -5.86 -1.62
C LYS A 76 1.57 -7.24 -2.11
N GLN A 77 1.59 -7.48 -3.43
CA GLN A 77 2.05 -8.74 -4.01
C GLN A 77 3.53 -8.98 -3.71
N HIS A 78 4.37 -7.95 -3.86
CA HIS A 78 5.79 -8.03 -3.52
C HIS A 78 5.99 -8.39 -2.04
N ALA A 79 5.29 -7.71 -1.13
CA ALA A 79 5.36 -8.00 0.31
C ALA A 79 4.93 -9.45 0.63
N SER A 80 3.84 -9.93 0.02
CA SER A 80 3.38 -11.32 0.17
C SER A 80 4.43 -12.34 -0.28
N LEU A 81 5.07 -12.10 -1.42
CA LEU A 81 6.15 -12.97 -1.93
C LEU A 81 7.35 -13.01 -0.98
N GLN A 82 7.75 -11.86 -0.42
CA GLN A 82 8.86 -11.79 0.53
C GLN A 82 8.55 -12.54 1.84
N LEU A 83 7.33 -12.40 2.37
CA LEU A 83 6.88 -13.16 3.54
C LEU A 83 6.89 -14.67 3.30
N ASN A 84 6.41 -15.11 2.14
CA ASN A 84 6.42 -16.53 1.77
C ASN A 84 7.84 -17.08 1.67
N ARG A 85 8.77 -16.32 1.09
CA ARG A 85 10.21 -16.69 1.04
C ARG A 85 10.81 -16.79 2.44
N ALA A 86 10.54 -15.81 3.31
CA ALA A 86 11.04 -15.82 4.69
C ALA A 86 10.53 -17.04 5.46
N ASN A 87 9.25 -17.39 5.31
CA ASN A 87 8.66 -18.57 5.92
C ASN A 87 9.30 -19.87 5.39
N ALA A 88 9.48 -20.00 4.07
CA ALA A 88 10.15 -21.16 3.47
C ALA A 88 11.59 -21.33 4.00
N SER A 89 12.36 -20.23 4.10
CA SER A 89 13.71 -20.26 4.65
C SER A 89 13.75 -20.67 6.12
N ARG A 90 12.77 -20.23 6.93
CA ARG A 90 12.65 -20.67 8.34
C ARG A 90 12.36 -22.16 8.46
N VAL A 91 11.45 -22.68 7.62
CA VAL A 91 11.13 -24.12 7.58
C VAL A 91 12.34 -24.94 7.17
N GLN A 92 13.08 -24.50 6.14
CA GLN A 92 14.31 -25.17 5.72
C GLN A 92 15.35 -25.16 6.84
N LYS A 93 15.59 -24.01 7.48
CA LYS A 93 16.53 -23.90 8.60
C LYS A 93 16.14 -24.82 9.77
N ALA A 94 14.86 -24.86 10.13
CA ALA A 94 14.35 -25.74 11.19
C ALA A 94 14.53 -27.23 10.84
N ALA A 95 14.36 -27.63 9.58
CA ALA A 95 14.59 -29.00 9.14
C ALA A 95 16.08 -29.40 9.18
N TYR A 96 16.99 -28.48 8.85
CA TYR A 96 18.43 -28.69 9.00
C TYR A 96 18.87 -28.72 10.47
N ASP A 97 18.36 -27.80 11.31
CA ASP A 97 18.69 -27.75 12.74
C ASP A 97 18.10 -28.96 13.52
N ALA A 98 16.92 -29.47 13.14
CA ALA A 98 16.33 -30.67 13.74
C ALA A 98 17.08 -31.97 13.38
N GLY A 99 17.87 -31.98 12.29
CA GLY A 99 18.78 -33.07 11.94
C GLY A 99 20.16 -32.96 12.61
N TYR A 100 20.47 -31.81 13.21
CA TYR A 100 21.68 -31.56 14.00
C TYR A 100 21.32 -31.58 15.49
N THR A 101 20.82 -32.71 15.99
CA THR A 101 21.14 -33.12 17.35
C THR A 101 22.47 -33.86 17.30
N PRO A 102 23.63 -33.20 17.51
CA PRO A 102 24.80 -33.94 17.92
C PRO A 102 24.41 -34.57 19.24
N ASP A 103 24.43 -35.90 19.29
CA ASP A 103 24.37 -36.65 20.53
C ASP A 103 25.12 -35.88 21.61
N SER A 104 24.37 -35.30 22.54
CA SER A 104 24.87 -34.73 23.78
C SER A 104 25.33 -35.91 24.65
N LEU A 105 26.36 -36.62 24.19
CA LEU A 105 27.18 -37.54 24.95
C LEU A 105 28.10 -36.70 25.82
N PHE A 106 27.53 -36.09 26.86
CA PHE A 106 28.31 -35.67 28.02
C PHE A 106 28.81 -36.95 28.69
N PHE A 107 30.02 -37.37 28.30
CA PHE A 107 30.78 -38.37 29.02
C PHE A 107 31.13 -37.81 30.40
N ASP A 108 30.37 -38.20 31.42
CA ASP A 108 30.86 -38.12 32.79
C ASP A 108 31.88 -39.25 33.00
N ARG A 109 33.16 -38.89 32.93
CA ARG A 109 34.25 -39.69 33.47
C ARG A 109 35.21 -38.77 34.19
N ARG A 110 35.06 -38.65 35.51
CA ARG A 110 36.21 -38.53 36.41
C ARG A 110 36.07 -39.49 37.60
N LYS A 111 37.09 -40.35 37.71
CA LYS A 111 37.49 -41.08 38.91
C LYS A 111 38.16 -40.14 39.90
#